data_AF-A0A3B9WMK1-F1
#
_entry.id   AF-A0A3B9WMK1-F1
#
_cell.length_a   1.000
_cell.length_b   1.000
_cell.length_c   1.000
_cell.angle_alpha   90.00
_cell.angle_beta   90.00
_cell.angle_gamma   90.00
#
_symmetry.space_group_name_H-M   'P 1'
#
loop_
_entity.id
_entity.type
_entity.pdbx_description
1 polymer ?
#
loop_
_entity_poly.entity_id
_entity_poly.type
_entity_poly.pdbx_seq_one_letter_code
_entity_poly.pdbx_strand_id
1 'polypeptide(L)'
;MNTPGIDVRPIKDMTTNSHFCEVFYTDVRVPKANLVGVQGGAFSQTMRQLEHERGGIDRLVSNKALYDMARKRADTTNRVVRQEIRSEERRVGKE
;
A
#
# COMPACT_ATOMS: atom_id res chain seq x y z
N MET A 1 20.09 -4.36 -13.97
CA MET A 1 19.64 -3.20 -14.77
C MET A 1 20.91 -2.67 -15.42
N ASN A 2 21.08 -2.83 -16.73
CA ASN A 2 22.41 -2.79 -17.36
C ASN A 2 22.51 -1.71 -18.46
N THR A 3 21.51 -0.83 -18.56
CA THR A 3 21.52 0.27 -19.53
C THR A 3 22.60 1.29 -19.13
N PRO A 4 23.53 1.65 -20.03
CA PRO A 4 24.54 2.66 -19.75
C PRO A 4 23.91 3.99 -19.30
N GLY A 5 24.54 4.63 -18.31
CA GLY A 5 24.09 5.89 -17.73
C GLY A 5 23.04 5.76 -16.61
N ILE A 6 22.59 4.54 -16.28
CA ILE A 6 21.75 4.30 -15.09
C ILE A 6 22.62 3.88 -13.92
N ASP A 7 22.55 4.60 -12.79
CA ASP A 7 23.19 4.26 -11.53
C ASP A 7 22.11 3.97 -10.47
N VAL A 8 22.15 2.78 -9.87
CA VAL A 8 21.19 2.31 -8.85
C VAL A 8 21.90 2.21 -7.52
N ARG A 9 21.45 2.97 -6.52
CA ARG A 9 22.03 3.02 -5.17
C ARG A 9 21.03 2.48 -4.15
N PRO A 10 21.21 1.24 -3.66
CA PRO A 10 20.35 0.70 -2.62
C PRO A 10 20.40 1.54 -1.34
N ILE A 11 19.23 1.79 -0.75
CA ILE A 11 19.10 2.44 0.55
C ILE A 11 18.89 1.35 1.59
N LYS A 12 19.74 1.33 2.62
CA LYS A 12 19.54 0.48 3.79
C LYS A 12 18.68 1.22 4.82
N ASP A 13 17.53 0.63 5.16
CA ASP A 13 16.63 1.20 6.15
C ASP A 13 17.05 0.88 7.60
N MET A 14 16.35 1.47 8.58
CA MET A 14 16.62 1.27 10.01
C MET A 14 16.42 -0.18 10.49
N THR A 15 15.69 -0.99 9.72
CA THR A 15 15.48 -2.42 9.99
C THR A 15 16.56 -3.27 9.32
N THR A 16 17.58 -2.63 8.73
CA THR A 16 18.69 -3.23 7.98
C THR A 16 18.31 -3.85 6.63
N ASN A 17 17.06 -3.67 6.18
CA ASN A 17 16.61 -4.13 4.87
C ASN A 17 17.04 -3.18 3.75
N SER A 18 16.98 -3.65 2.50
CA SER A 18 17.38 -2.87 1.31
C SER A 18 16.36 -3.00 0.17
N HIS A 19 15.09 -2.76 0.49
CA HIS A 19 14.00 -2.79 -0.49
C HIS A 19 13.86 -1.49 -1.31
N PHE A 20 14.51 -0.42 -0.87
CA PHE A 20 14.48 0.88 -1.53
C PHE A 20 15.81 1.18 -2.21
N CYS A 21 15.78 2.03 -3.24
CA CYS A 21 16.97 2.54 -3.90
C CYS A 21 16.72 3.93 -4.48
N GLU A 22 17.79 4.67 -4.67
CA GLU A 22 17.83 5.83 -5.56
C GLU A 22 18.29 5.39 -6.94
N VAL A 23 17.72 6.00 -7.98
CA VAL A 23 18.09 5.72 -9.37
C VAL A 23 18.43 7.03 -10.06
N PHE A 24 19.68 7.16 -10.52
CA PHE A 24 20.18 8.31 -11.27
C PHE A 24 20.27 7.97 -12.75
N TYR A 25 19.91 8.94 -13.60
CA TYR A 25 19.96 8.83 -15.06
C TYR A 25 20.88 9.91 -15.62
N THR A 26 21.98 9.52 -16.26
CA THR A 26 22.94 10.42 -16.93
C THR A 26 23.03 10.07 -18.41
N ASP A 27 22.52 10.95 -19.27
CA ASP A 27 22.52 10.79 -20.74
C ASP A 27 21.99 9.45 -21.26
N VAL A 28 21.06 8.84 -20.52
CA VAL A 28 20.51 7.52 -20.84
C VAL A 28 19.75 7.57 -22.17
N ARG A 29 20.14 6.71 -23.11
CA ARG A 29 19.44 6.54 -24.39
C ARG A 29 18.39 5.43 -24.26
N VAL A 30 17.14 5.76 -24.54
CA VAL A 30 16.00 4.83 -24.46
C VAL A 30 15.36 4.69 -25.86
N PRO A 31 15.20 3.46 -26.38
CA PRO A 31 14.50 3.25 -27.65
C PRO A 31 13.06 3.75 -27.60
N LYS A 32 12.58 4.36 -28.70
CA LYS A 32 11.19 4.85 -28.80
C LYS A 32 10.14 3.74 -28.56
N ALA A 33 10.47 2.49 -28.92
CA ALA A 33 9.61 1.33 -28.68
C ALA A 33 9.34 1.05 -27.19
N ASN A 34 10.15 1.60 -26.29
CA ASN A 34 9.96 1.46 -24.84
C ASN A 34 9.07 2.56 -24.26
N LEU A 35 8.54 3.49 -25.07
CA LEU A 35 7.54 4.44 -24.62
C LEU A 35 6.26 3.70 -24.23
N VAL A 36 5.90 3.78 -22.95
CA VAL A 36 4.62 3.26 -22.47
C VAL A 36 3.55 4.33 -22.65
N GLY A 37 2.47 3.99 -23.36
CA GLY A 37 1.37 4.91 -23.63
C GLY A 37 1.73 5.96 -24.69
N VAL A 38 1.39 7.23 -24.43
CA VAL A 38 1.62 8.35 -25.35
C VAL A 38 2.46 9.44 -24.70
N GLN A 39 3.30 10.12 -25.48
CA GLN A 39 4.12 11.22 -25.00
C GLN A 39 3.24 12.32 -24.40
N GLY A 40 3.57 12.77 -23.17
CA GLY A 40 2.78 13.76 -22.43
C GLY A 40 1.56 13.18 -21.69
N GLY A 41 1.19 11.92 -21.92
CA GLY A 41 0.03 11.26 -21.30
C GLY A 41 0.30 10.59 -19.96
N ALA A 42 1.51 10.68 -19.42
CA ALA A 42 1.92 9.90 -18.25
C ALA A 42 1.07 10.20 -17.00
N PHE A 43 0.70 11.46 -16.77
CA PHE A 43 0.00 11.85 -15.55
C PHE A 43 -1.38 11.19 -15.42
N SER A 44 -2.22 11.25 -16.46
CA SER A 44 -3.55 10.65 -16.43
C SER A 44 -3.48 9.13 -16.26
N GLN A 45 -2.51 8.48 -16.92
CA GLN A 45 -2.27 7.04 -16.77
C GLN A 45 -1.86 6.69 -15.33
N THR A 46 -0.89 7.38 -14.75
CA THR A 46 -0.42 7.14 -13.38
C THR A 46 -1.53 7.36 -12.36
N MET A 47 -2.35 8.39 -12.52
CA MET A 47 -3.45 8.68 -11.59
C MET A 47 -4.48 7.54 -11.57
N ARG A 48 -4.79 6.92 -12.72
CA ARG A 48 -5.68 5.75 -12.76
C ARG A 48 -5.12 4.54 -12.03
N GLN A 49 -3.81 4.29 -12.14
CA GLN A 49 -3.17 3.20 -11.41
C GLN A 49 -3.19 3.45 -9.89
N LEU A 50 -2.89 4.69 -9.47
CA LEU A 50 -2.96 5.08 -8.07
C LEU A 50 -4.38 4.96 -7.49
N GLU A 51 -5.41 5.32 -8.26
CA GLU A 51 -6.82 5.11 -7.85
C GLU A 51 -7.10 3.63 -7.61
N HIS A 52 -6.67 2.77 -8.54
CA HIS A 52 -6.88 1.32 -8.45
C HIS A 52 -6.21 0.72 -7.20
N GLU A 53 -4.94 1.04 -6.97
CA GLU A 53 -4.19 0.56 -5.81
C GLU A 53 -4.77 1.06 -4.47
N ARG A 54 -5.43 2.23 -4.45
CA ARG A 54 -6.01 2.82 -3.23
C ARG A 54 -7.41 2.32 -2.90
N GLY A 55 -8.13 1.77 -3.88
CA GLY A 55 -9.53 1.37 -3.77
C GLY A 55 -9.76 -0.12 -3.52
N GLY A 56 -8.70 -0.90 -3.27
CA GLY A 56 -8.80 -2.35 -3.10
C GLY A 56 -9.59 -2.77 -1.84
N ILE A 57 -10.19 -3.97 -1.91
CA ILE A 57 -10.92 -4.60 -0.80
C ILE A 57 -10.04 -4.82 0.43
N ASP A 58 -8.73 -4.98 0.23
CA ASP A 58 -7.71 -5.13 1.27
C ASP A 58 -7.75 -3.98 2.28
N ARG A 59 -7.97 -2.73 1.83
CA ARG A 59 -8.16 -1.57 2.71
C ARG A 59 -9.38 -1.71 3.59
N LEU A 60 -10.50 -2.18 3.04
CA LEU A 60 -11.76 -2.34 3.78
C LEU A 60 -11.67 -3.42 4.87
N VAL A 61 -10.87 -4.46 4.65
CA VAL A 61 -10.73 -5.58 5.60
C VAL A 61 -9.47 -5.49 6.47
N SER A 62 -8.59 -4.53 6.24
CA SER A 62 -7.31 -4.36 6.96
C SER A 62 -7.46 -4.34 8.49
N ASN A 63 -8.53 -3.70 9.00
CA ASN A 63 -8.79 -3.61 10.43
C ASN A 63 -9.40 -4.89 11.04
N LYS A 64 -9.85 -5.84 10.21
CA LYS A 64 -10.56 -7.05 10.68
C LYS A 64 -9.69 -7.90 11.60
N ALA A 65 -8.42 -8.09 11.23
CA ALA A 65 -7.47 -8.88 12.00
C ALA A 65 -7.18 -8.23 13.37
N LEU A 66 -6.97 -6.91 13.39
CA LEU A 66 -6.77 -6.14 14.62
C LEU A 66 -7.99 -6.23 15.54
N TYR A 67 -9.20 -6.07 14.98
CA TYR A 67 -10.44 -6.24 15.71
C TYR A 67 -10.56 -7.64 16.34
N ASP A 68 -10.29 -8.71 15.60
CA ASP A 68 -10.34 -10.07 16.13
C ASP A 68 -9.32 -10.30 17.25
N MET A 69 -8.12 -9.74 17.12
CA MET A 69 -7.07 -9.83 18.14
C MET A 69 -7.45 -9.07 19.42
N ALA A 70 -8.07 -7.90 19.28
CA ALA A 70 -8.55 -7.08 20.40
C ALA A 70 -9.73 -7.75 21.09
N ARG A 71 -10.72 -8.22 20.33
CA ARG A 71 -11.92 -8.90 20.86
C ARG A 71 -11.57 -10.14 21.69
N LYS A 72 -10.57 -10.93 21.27
CA LYS A 72 -10.08 -12.10 22.03
C LYS A 72 -9.47 -11.74 23.40
N ARG A 73 -8.99 -10.51 23.57
CA ARG A 73 -8.33 -10.03 24.81
C ARG A 73 -9.23 -9.11 25.65
N ALA A 74 -10.39 -8.72 25.12
CA ALA A 74 -11.31 -7.82 25.79
C ALA A 74 -11.90 -8.48 27.03
N ASP A 75 -12.05 -7.71 28.12
CA ASP A 75 -12.76 -8.16 29.31
C ASP A 75 -14.26 -8.24 29.02
N THR A 76 -14.69 -9.42 28.59
CA THR A 76 -16.10 -9.70 28.30
C THR A 76 -16.94 -9.88 29.56
N THR A 77 -16.37 -9.82 30.77
CA THR A 77 -17.17 -9.79 32.01
C THR A 77 -17.75 -8.40 32.25
N ASN A 78 -17.05 -7.35 31.79
CA ASN A 78 -17.49 -5.96 31.86
C ASN A 78 -18.65 -5.68 30.88
N ARG A 79 -19.79 -5.23 31.42
CA ARG A 79 -20.99 -4.90 30.64
C ARG A 79 -20.74 -3.83 29.59
N VAL A 80 -19.95 -2.80 29.91
CA VAL A 80 -19.67 -1.68 28.98
C VAL A 80 -18.88 -2.19 27.78
N VAL A 81 -17.84 -2.97 28.02
CA VAL A 81 -17.00 -3.57 26.96
C VAL A 81 -17.83 -4.45 26.02
N ARG A 82 -18.76 -5.26 26.54
CA ARG A 82 -19.67 -6.06 25.70
C ARG A 82 -20.59 -5.20 24.84
N GLN A 83 -21.07 -4.06 25.34
CA GLN A 83 -21.93 -3.15 24.57
C GLN A 83 -21.16 -2.46 23.44
N GLU A 84 -19.91 -2.06 23.68
CA GLU A 84 -19.02 -1.49 22.66
C GLU A 84 -18.67 -2.50 21.55
N ILE A 85 -18.41 -3.77 21.91
CA ILE A 85 -18.17 -4.82 20.91
C ILE A 85 -19.41 -4.99 20.01
N ARG A 86 -20.60 -5.05 20.62
CA ARG A 86 -21.86 -5.20 19.90
C ARG A 86 -22.18 -4.01 19.00
N SER A 87 -21.95 -2.78 19.47
CA SER A 87 -22.22 -1.57 18.68
C SER A 87 -21.36 -1.54 17.41
N GLU A 88 -20.10 -1.95 17.51
CA GLU A 88 -19.18 -2.00 16.38
C GLU A 88 -19.54 -3.13 15.40
N GLU A 89 -19.93 -4.33 15.88
CA GLU A 89 -20.39 -5.42 15.01
C GLU A 89 -21.62 -5.01 14.19
N ARG A 90 -22.58 -4.32 14.81
CA ARG A 90 -23.75 -3.76 14.13
C ARG A 90 -23.40 -2.72 13.08
N ARG A 91 -22.42 -1.85 13.33
CA ARG A 91 -21.96 -0.84 12.37
C ARG A 91 -21.35 -1.47 11.11
N VAL A 92 -20.73 -2.64 11.25
CA VAL A 92 -20.04 -3.36 10.18
C VAL A 92 -20.95 -4.38 9.49
N GLY A 93 -22.23 -4.49 9.91
CA GLY A 93 -23.20 -5.38 9.29
C GLY A 93 -23.06 -6.85 9.68
N LYS A 94 -22.37 -7.16 10.78
CA LYS A 94 -22.49 -8.47 11.45
C LYS A 94 -23.66 -8.37 12.44
N GLU A 95 -24.70 -9.18 12.23
CA GLU A 95 -25.97 -9.22 13.01
C GLU A 95 -25.80 -9.04 14.52
#